data_AF-A0A3D3NB56-F1
#
_entry.id   AF-A0A3D3NB56-F1
#
_cell.length_a   1.000
_cell.length_b   1.000
_cell.length_c   1.000
_cell.angle_alpha   90.00
_cell.angle_beta   90.00
_cell.angle_gamma   90.00
#
_symmetry.space_group_name_H-M   'P 1'
#
loop_
_entity.id
_entity.type
_entity.pdbx_description
1 polymer ?
#
loop_
_entity_poly.entity_id
_entity_poly.type
_entity_poly.pdbx_seq_one_letter_code
_entity_poly.pdbx_strand_id
1 'polypeptide(L)'
;MGWTGGYVLVALLLAPYLRRFGQYTIPDFLAARYGGNQARLVGVLATILASFVYVVAQIYGVGLITSRFVGLQFEIGVFVGLAGILVCSFLGGMRAVTWTQVAQYAILIVAYLVPVTILSYQVTGIPLAQLTYGRVLQQVQVLEERIFDEPAEVEARRLFRERADAYHDRILTLPESLEEERRDLAARINTLKNDNAQMREVVALERQRRELPRNSEDARSYWETQMHQA
;
A
#
# COMPACT_ATOMS: atom_id res chain seq x y z
N MET A 1 10.09 7.73 5.54
CA MET A 1 10.63 9.10 5.44
C MET A 1 11.78 9.17 4.42
N GLY A 2 11.58 8.72 3.17
CA GLY A 2 12.58 8.88 2.10
C GLY A 2 12.51 10.25 1.41
N TRP A 3 11.29 10.79 1.28
CA TRP A 3 11.02 12.07 0.62
C TRP A 3 11.64 13.28 1.35
N THR A 4 11.54 13.36 2.68
CA THR A 4 12.13 14.45 3.48
C THR A 4 13.66 14.42 3.44
N GLY A 5 14.28 13.25 3.65
CA GLY A 5 15.73 13.09 3.54
C GLY A 5 16.24 13.40 2.12
N GLY A 6 15.53 12.96 1.10
CA GLY A 6 15.83 13.26 -0.30
C GLY A 6 15.78 14.76 -0.60
N TYR A 7 14.75 15.48 -0.14
CA TYR A 7 14.66 16.93 -0.32
C TYR A 7 15.79 17.68 0.39
N VAL A 8 16.16 17.27 1.61
CA VAL A 8 17.28 17.87 2.35
C VAL A 8 18.59 17.63 1.60
N LEU A 9 18.84 16.41 1.13
CA LEU A 9 20.05 16.09 0.35
C LEU A 9 20.11 16.90 -0.95
N VAL A 10 19.02 16.98 -1.70
CA VAL A 10 18.96 17.79 -2.93
C VAL A 10 19.17 19.28 -2.62
N ALA A 11 18.58 19.79 -1.55
CA ALA A 11 18.74 21.19 -1.15
C ALA A 11 20.17 21.53 -0.73
N LEU A 12 20.86 20.64 -0.01
CA LEU A 12 22.22 20.88 0.48
C LEU A 12 23.30 20.59 -0.57
N LEU A 13 23.14 19.51 -1.35
CA LEU A 13 24.17 19.03 -2.27
C LEU A 13 23.98 19.52 -3.70
N LEU A 14 22.74 19.63 -4.19
CA LEU A 14 22.49 19.93 -5.61
C LEU A 14 22.15 21.42 -5.84
N ALA A 15 21.29 21.99 -4.98
CA ALA A 15 20.86 23.38 -5.12
C ALA A 15 21.99 24.43 -5.15
N PRO A 16 23.07 24.37 -4.34
CA PRO A 16 24.13 25.38 -4.40
C PRO A 16 24.93 25.32 -5.71
N TYR A 17 25.11 24.13 -6.30
CA TYR A 17 25.80 23.98 -7.58
C TYR A 17 24.94 24.48 -8.73
N LEU A 18 23.65 24.16 -8.75
CA LEU A 18 22.72 24.64 -9.78
C LEU A 18 22.57 26.17 -9.77
N ARG A 19 22.45 26.78 -8.57
CA ARG A 19 22.35 28.25 -8.44
C ARG A 19 23.61 28.98 -8.92
N ARG A 20 24.80 28.39 -8.74
CA ARG A 20 26.06 28.96 -9.24
C ARG A 20 26.24 28.79 -10.75
N PHE A 21 25.64 27.75 -11.35
CA PHE A 21 25.74 27.45 -12.79
C PHE A 21 24.83 28.33 -13.67
N GLY A 22 23.77 28.92 -13.11
CA GLY A 22 22.92 29.91 -13.80
C GLY A 22 22.02 29.36 -14.91
N GLN A 23 21.95 28.05 -15.10
CA GLN A 23 21.05 27.39 -16.06
C GLN A 23 19.69 27.08 -15.40
N TYR A 24 18.62 27.19 -16.19
CA TYR A 24 17.24 27.05 -15.69
C TYR A 24 16.70 25.61 -15.75
N THR A 25 17.40 24.67 -16.41
CA THR A 25 16.93 23.29 -16.59
C THR A 25 18.03 22.26 -16.27
N ILE A 26 17.61 21.08 -15.78
CA ILE A 26 18.52 19.95 -15.49
C ILE A 26 19.21 19.44 -16.76
N PRO A 27 18.54 19.29 -17.92
CA PRO A 27 19.21 18.86 -19.15
C PRO A 27 20.30 19.82 -19.61
N ASP A 28 20.11 21.14 -19.47
CA ASP A 28 21.12 22.12 -19.85
C ASP A 28 22.32 22.11 -18.89
N PHE A 29 22.07 21.85 -17.60
CA PHE A 29 23.14 21.59 -16.63
C PHE A 29 23.97 20.35 -17.01
N LEU A 30 23.32 19.24 -17.39
CA LEU A 30 24.02 18.03 -17.84
C LEU A 30 24.83 18.27 -19.12
N ALA A 31 24.28 19.03 -20.06
CA ALA A 31 24.96 19.40 -21.30
C ALA A 31 26.24 20.20 -21.04
N ALA A 32 26.18 21.18 -20.13
CA ALA A 32 27.31 22.02 -19.75
C ALA A 32 28.36 21.25 -18.92
N ARG A 33 27.93 20.29 -18.09
CA ARG A 33 28.84 19.52 -17.22
C ARG A 33 29.60 18.42 -17.93
N TYR A 34 28.95 17.72 -18.86
CA TYR A 34 29.51 16.56 -19.57
C TYR A 34 29.97 16.88 -20.99
N GLY A 35 29.74 18.11 -21.47
CA GLY A 35 30.28 18.59 -22.75
C GLY A 35 29.70 17.84 -23.94
N GLY A 36 28.43 18.08 -24.28
CA GLY A 36 27.86 17.57 -25.54
C GLY A 36 26.34 17.52 -25.60
N ASN A 37 25.81 17.51 -26.83
CA ASN A 37 24.36 17.43 -27.07
C ASN A 37 23.75 16.06 -26.68
N GLN A 38 24.57 15.00 -26.58
CA GLN A 38 24.11 13.67 -26.18
C GLN A 38 23.65 13.64 -24.71
N ALA A 39 24.41 14.23 -23.78
CA ALA A 39 24.03 14.33 -22.37
C ALA A 39 22.75 15.17 -22.18
N ARG A 40 22.58 16.22 -23.01
CA ARG A 40 21.35 17.01 -23.06
C ARG A 40 20.15 16.16 -23.48
N LEU A 41 20.29 15.39 -24.56
CA LEU A 41 19.22 14.55 -25.09
C LEU A 41 18.77 13.50 -24.08
N VAL A 42 19.72 12.83 -23.42
CA VAL A 42 19.42 11.87 -22.34
C VAL A 42 18.67 12.56 -21.20
N GLY A 43 19.12 13.75 -20.77
CA GLY A 43 18.45 14.53 -19.74
C GLY A 43 17.02 14.95 -20.12
N VAL A 44 16.80 15.37 -21.36
CA VAL A 44 15.47 15.72 -21.89
C VAL A 44 14.56 14.48 -21.89
N LEU A 45 15.04 13.34 -22.41
CA LEU A 45 14.28 12.10 -22.42
C LEU A 45 13.90 11.64 -21.01
N ALA A 46 14.85 11.67 -20.07
CA ALA A 46 14.59 11.32 -18.67
C ALA A 46 13.56 12.26 -18.03
N THR A 47 13.67 13.58 -18.29
CA THR A 47 12.74 14.58 -17.76
C THR A 47 11.32 14.39 -18.32
N ILE A 48 11.20 14.15 -19.63
CA ILE A 48 9.91 13.88 -20.28
C ILE A 48 9.31 12.59 -19.74
N LEU A 49 10.09 11.52 -19.63
CA LEU A 49 9.62 10.23 -19.12
C LEU A 49 9.08 10.36 -17.69
N ALA A 50 9.87 10.97 -16.79
CA ALA A 50 9.44 11.20 -15.41
C ALA A 50 8.18 12.08 -15.34
N SER A 51 8.12 13.15 -16.14
CA SER A 51 6.95 14.05 -16.19
C SER A 51 5.71 13.33 -16.70
N PHE A 52 5.85 12.50 -17.74
CA PHE A 52 4.74 11.75 -18.33
C PHE A 52 4.13 10.76 -17.33
N VAL A 53 4.96 9.95 -16.66
CA VAL A 53 4.50 9.02 -15.62
C VAL A 53 3.73 9.77 -14.52
N TYR A 54 4.26 10.92 -14.10
CA TYR A 54 3.63 11.74 -13.07
C TYR A 54 2.27 12.30 -13.51
N VAL A 55 2.18 12.83 -14.74
CA VAL A 55 0.94 13.36 -15.30
C VAL A 55 -0.13 12.27 -15.46
N VAL A 56 0.23 11.06 -15.91
CA VAL A 56 -0.71 9.94 -16.03
C VAL A 56 -1.32 9.59 -14.68
N ALA A 57 -0.49 9.49 -13.64
CA ALA A 57 -0.96 9.24 -12.27
C ALA A 57 -1.89 10.36 -11.77
N GLN A 58 -1.55 11.63 -12.05
CA GLN A 58 -2.37 12.78 -11.68
C GLN A 58 -3.72 12.80 -12.39
N ILE A 59 -3.76 12.50 -13.69
CA ILE A 59 -5.00 12.45 -14.47
C ILE A 59 -5.95 11.40 -13.90
N TYR A 60 -5.43 10.21 -13.60
CA TYR A 60 -6.23 9.15 -12.98
C TYR A 60 -6.75 9.57 -11.59
N GLY A 61 -5.89 10.18 -10.77
CA GLY A 61 -6.27 10.68 -9.45
C GLY A 61 -7.37 11.74 -9.52
N VAL A 62 -7.24 12.72 -10.42
CA VAL A 62 -8.25 13.78 -10.63
C VAL A 62 -9.57 13.18 -11.11
N GLY A 63 -9.53 12.23 -12.06
CA GLY A 63 -10.72 11.55 -12.55
C GLY A 63 -11.45 10.74 -11.47
N LEU A 64 -10.69 10.02 -10.63
CA LEU A 64 -11.25 9.24 -9.54
C LEU A 64 -11.89 10.14 -8.48
N ILE A 65 -11.20 11.22 -8.07
CA ILE A 65 -11.74 12.17 -7.09
C ILE A 65 -13.01 12.83 -7.66
N THR A 66 -12.95 13.38 -8.88
CA THR A 66 -14.08 14.09 -9.48
C THR A 66 -15.30 13.18 -9.66
N SER A 67 -15.11 11.94 -10.13
CA SER A 67 -16.22 10.99 -10.28
C SER A 67 -16.85 10.59 -8.95
N ARG A 68 -16.06 10.46 -7.88
CA ARG A 68 -16.57 10.10 -6.54
C ARG A 68 -17.30 11.24 -5.83
N PHE A 69 -16.83 12.47 -5.98
CA PHE A 69 -17.45 13.63 -5.30
C PHE A 69 -18.62 14.23 -6.08
N VAL A 70 -18.55 14.27 -7.42
CA VAL A 70 -19.57 14.89 -8.27
C VAL A 70 -20.56 13.86 -8.82
N GLY A 71 -20.23 12.57 -8.79
CA GLY A 71 -21.07 11.50 -9.34
C GLY A 71 -21.04 11.42 -10.87
N LEU A 72 -20.11 12.11 -11.53
CA LEU A 72 -19.94 12.08 -12.98
C LEU A 72 -19.24 10.79 -13.45
N GLN A 73 -19.47 10.42 -14.71
CA GLN A 73 -18.68 9.37 -15.36
C GLN A 73 -17.20 9.76 -15.34
N PHE A 74 -16.32 8.78 -15.13
CA PHE A 74 -14.87 8.98 -14.99
C PHE A 74 -14.28 9.81 -16.13
N GLU A 75 -14.65 9.51 -17.37
CA GLU A 75 -14.16 10.22 -18.57
C GLU A 75 -14.51 11.71 -18.52
N ILE A 76 -15.76 12.05 -18.19
CA ILE A 76 -16.22 13.43 -18.06
C ILE A 76 -15.47 14.13 -16.92
N GLY A 77 -15.31 13.45 -15.78
CA GLY A 77 -14.55 13.98 -14.64
C GLY A 77 -13.09 14.27 -14.98
N VAL A 78 -12.44 13.42 -15.79
CA VAL A 78 -11.09 13.64 -16.28
C VAL A 78 -11.03 14.87 -17.20
N PHE A 79 -11.93 14.98 -18.19
CA PHE A 79 -11.92 16.10 -19.12
C PHE A 79 -12.15 17.44 -18.42
N VAL A 80 -13.12 17.50 -17.51
CA VAL A 80 -13.41 18.71 -16.73
C VAL A 80 -12.23 19.08 -15.84
N GLY A 81 -11.64 18.11 -15.14
CA GLY A 81 -10.48 18.34 -14.27
C GLY A 81 -9.25 18.84 -15.04
N LEU A 82 -8.93 18.20 -16.16
CA LEU A 82 -7.83 18.62 -17.05
C LEU A 82 -8.08 20.02 -17.63
N ALA A 83 -9.29 20.28 -18.14
CA ALA A 83 -9.64 21.59 -18.69
C ALA A 83 -9.49 22.70 -17.64
N GLY A 84 -9.94 22.45 -16.40
CA GLY A 84 -9.77 23.41 -15.30
C GLY A 84 -8.30 23.69 -14.97
N ILE A 85 -7.48 22.66 -14.82
CA ILE A 85 -6.04 22.81 -14.54
C ILE A 85 -5.34 23.58 -15.68
N LEU A 86 -5.68 23.24 -16.92
CA LEU A 86 -5.10 23.84 -18.12
C LEU A 86 -5.45 25.32 -18.22
N VAL A 87 -6.73 25.67 -18.14
CA VAL A 87 -7.19 27.07 -18.19
C VAL A 87 -6.54 27.92 -17.10
N CYS A 88 -6.53 27.44 -15.86
CA CYS A 88 -5.91 28.15 -14.73
C CYS A 88 -4.40 28.34 -14.91
N SER A 89 -3.70 27.35 -15.47
CA SER A 89 -2.24 27.41 -15.67
C SER A 89 -1.86 28.32 -16.84
N PHE A 90 -2.60 28.27 -17.96
CA PHE A 90 -2.33 29.08 -19.15
C PHE A 90 -2.58 30.58 -18.90
N LEU A 91 -3.65 30.93 -18.20
CA LEU A 91 -3.99 32.34 -17.92
C LEU A 91 -3.05 32.99 -16.91
N GLY A 92 -2.48 32.22 -15.97
CA GLY A 92 -1.76 32.76 -14.83
C GLY A 92 -0.23 32.59 -14.85
N GLY A 93 0.30 31.75 -15.73
CA GLY A 93 1.74 31.48 -15.82
C GLY A 93 2.34 30.89 -14.53
N MET A 94 3.68 30.84 -14.44
CA MET A 94 4.38 30.21 -13.30
C MET A 94 4.05 30.85 -11.94
N ARG A 95 3.75 32.15 -11.90
CA ARG A 95 3.40 32.87 -10.67
C ARG A 95 2.04 32.44 -10.14
N ALA A 96 1.03 32.32 -10.99
CA ALA A 96 -0.27 31.86 -10.54
C ALA A 96 -0.20 30.41 -10.04
N VAL A 97 0.54 29.55 -10.73
CA VAL A 97 0.73 28.15 -10.30
C VAL A 97 1.39 28.07 -8.93
N THR A 98 2.36 28.93 -8.62
CA THR A 98 2.97 28.95 -7.28
C THR A 98 1.99 29.41 -6.21
N TRP A 99 1.18 30.43 -6.47
CA TRP A 99 0.16 30.89 -5.53
C TRP A 99 -0.95 29.86 -5.28
N THR A 100 -1.41 29.15 -6.32
CA THR A 100 -2.41 28.09 -6.15
C THR A 100 -1.83 26.90 -5.38
N GLN A 101 -0.57 26.55 -5.60
CA GLN A 101 0.13 25.53 -4.81
C GLN A 101 0.25 25.93 -3.34
N VAL A 102 0.61 27.18 -3.04
CA VAL A 102 0.69 27.66 -1.65
C VAL A 102 -0.68 27.53 -0.96
N ALA A 103 -1.76 27.95 -1.62
CA ALA A 103 -3.11 27.79 -1.09
C ALA A 103 -3.47 26.30 -0.87
N GLN A 104 -3.16 25.43 -1.83
CA GLN A 104 -3.41 23.99 -1.73
C GLN A 104 -2.66 23.38 -0.54
N TYR A 105 -1.38 23.70 -0.37
CA TYR A 105 -0.60 23.20 0.76
C TYR A 105 -1.11 23.73 2.10
N ALA A 106 -1.51 24.99 2.17
CA ALA A 106 -2.11 25.56 3.39
C ALA A 106 -3.40 24.82 3.78
N ILE A 107 -4.29 24.58 2.81
CA ILE A 107 -5.53 23.82 3.03
C ILE A 107 -5.21 22.39 3.49
N LEU A 108 -4.27 21.70 2.84
CA LEU A 108 -3.85 20.35 3.23
C LEU A 108 -3.28 20.31 4.65
N ILE A 109 -2.42 21.26 5.01
CA ILE A 109 -1.85 21.34 6.36
C ILE A 109 -2.95 21.50 7.40
N VAL A 110 -3.92 22.40 7.17
CA VAL A 110 -5.06 22.58 8.08
C VAL A 110 -5.92 21.32 8.14
N ALA A 111 -6.25 20.73 6.98
CA ALA A 111 -7.07 19.53 6.90
C ALA A 111 -6.44 18.34 7.65
N TYR A 112 -5.12 18.22 7.67
CA TYR A 112 -4.42 17.19 8.45
C TYR A 112 -4.25 17.58 9.93
N LEU A 113 -3.98 18.84 10.24
CA LEU A 113 -3.77 19.28 11.63
C LEU A 113 -5.06 19.26 12.45
N VAL A 114 -6.21 19.59 11.87
CA VAL A 114 -7.50 19.61 12.60
C VAL A 114 -7.82 18.26 13.27
N PRO A 115 -7.91 17.11 12.56
CA PRO A 115 -8.20 15.84 13.21
C PRO A 115 -7.10 15.41 14.18
N VAL A 116 -5.83 15.67 13.86
CA VAL A 116 -4.69 15.33 14.73
C VAL A 116 -4.75 16.12 16.05
N THR A 117 -5.06 17.41 16.01
CA THR A 117 -5.17 18.26 17.20
C THR A 117 -6.39 17.91 18.05
N ILE A 118 -7.54 17.60 17.42
CA ILE A 118 -8.74 17.12 18.12
C ILE A 118 -8.45 15.80 18.84
N LEU A 119 -7.84 14.83 18.13
CA LEU A 119 -7.49 13.54 18.72
C LEU A 119 -6.49 13.71 19.86
N SER A 120 -5.46 14.54 19.67
CA SER A 120 -4.48 14.84 20.73
C SER A 120 -5.16 15.43 21.96
N TYR A 121 -6.09 16.37 21.77
CA TYR A 121 -6.82 16.99 22.87
C TYR A 121 -7.71 15.98 23.61
N GLN A 122 -8.41 15.10 22.90
CA GLN A 122 -9.26 14.08 23.53
C GLN A 122 -8.48 13.04 24.32
N VAL A 123 -7.30 12.62 23.83
CA VAL A 123 -6.49 11.58 24.48
C VAL A 123 -5.61 12.12 25.61
N THR A 124 -5.07 13.33 25.45
CA THR A 124 -4.00 13.84 26.34
C THR A 124 -4.28 15.21 26.97
N GLY A 125 -5.38 15.87 26.59
CA GLY A 125 -5.74 17.22 27.05
C GLY A 125 -4.89 18.36 26.47
N ILE A 126 -3.86 18.04 25.67
CA ILE A 126 -2.97 19.02 25.04
C ILE A 126 -3.21 18.97 23.51
N PRO A 127 -3.49 20.10 22.86
CA PRO A 127 -3.80 20.13 21.43
C PRO A 127 -2.58 19.91 20.53
N LEU A 128 -1.36 20.05 21.06
CA LEU A 128 -0.11 19.86 20.33
C LEU A 128 0.35 18.40 20.36
N ALA A 129 -0.03 17.64 19.34
CA ALA A 129 0.31 16.21 19.19
C ALA A 129 1.83 15.93 19.24
N GLN A 130 2.66 16.87 18.78
CA GLN A 130 4.11 16.73 18.78
C GLN A 130 4.71 16.64 20.19
N LEU A 131 4.08 17.29 21.18
CA LEU A 131 4.53 17.26 22.58
C LEU A 131 4.02 16.03 23.33
N THR A 132 2.91 15.45 22.86
CA THR A 132 2.22 14.35 23.55
C THR A 132 2.64 12.99 23.02
N TYR A 133 3.29 12.94 21.85
CA TYR A 133 3.74 11.72 21.17
C TYR A 133 4.46 10.74 22.09
N GLY A 134 5.40 11.23 22.92
CA GLY A 134 6.13 10.37 23.86
C GLY A 134 5.24 9.71 24.92
N ARG A 135 4.23 10.42 25.44
CA ARG A 135 3.26 9.87 26.41
C ARG A 135 2.29 8.89 25.76
N VAL A 136 1.80 9.22 24.56
CA VAL A 136 0.89 8.34 23.81
C VAL A 136 1.61 7.04 23.44
N LEU A 137 2.88 7.11 23.01
CA LEU A 137 3.66 5.92 22.68
C LEU A 137 3.81 4.98 23.87
N GLN A 138 4.07 5.52 25.07
CA GLN A 138 4.11 4.72 26.30
C GLN A 138 2.76 4.07 26.62
N GLN A 139 1.66 4.81 26.46
CA GLN A 139 0.32 4.27 26.68
C GLN A 139 -0.03 3.16 25.67
N VAL A 140 0.33 3.34 24.40
CA VAL A 140 0.16 2.32 23.36
C VAL A 140 0.97 1.08 23.69
N GLN A 141 2.22 1.23 24.12
CA GLN A 141 3.05 0.10 24.50
C GLN A 141 2.45 -0.69 25.67
N VAL A 142 1.97 -0.01 26.73
CA VAL A 142 1.31 -0.68 27.86
C VAL A 142 0.02 -1.39 27.42
N LEU A 143 -0.74 -0.78 26.51
CA LEU A 143 -1.97 -1.37 26.00
C LEU A 143 -1.67 -2.58 25.10
N GLU A 144 -0.62 -2.50 24.29
CA GLU A 144 -0.12 -3.59 23.45
C GLU A 144 0.35 -4.76 24.30
N GLU A 145 1.14 -4.52 25.35
CA GLU A 145 1.55 -5.57 26.31
C GLU A 145 0.32 -6.22 26.97
N ARG A 146 -0.67 -5.41 27.38
CA ARG A 146 -1.89 -5.93 28.01
C ARG A 146 -2.72 -6.80 27.06
N ILE A 147 -2.91 -6.35 25.83
CA ILE A 147 -3.61 -7.09 24.78
C ILE A 147 -2.83 -8.38 24.50
N PHE A 148 -1.50 -8.28 24.42
CA PHE A 148 -0.64 -9.41 24.12
C PHE A 148 -0.74 -10.56 25.13
N ASP A 149 -0.96 -10.24 26.40
CA ASP A 149 -1.13 -11.19 27.50
C ASP A 149 -2.60 -11.63 27.71
N GLU A 150 -3.54 -11.11 26.91
CA GLU A 150 -4.96 -11.47 27.03
C GLU A 150 -5.16 -12.94 26.65
N PRO A 151 -5.87 -13.75 27.48
CA PRO A 151 -5.95 -15.20 27.27
C PRO A 151 -6.56 -15.58 25.91
N ALA A 152 -7.50 -14.77 25.40
CA ALA A 152 -8.08 -14.96 24.08
C ALA A 152 -7.06 -14.77 22.94
N GLU A 153 -6.13 -13.82 23.09
CA GLU A 153 -5.08 -13.62 22.08
C GLU A 153 -4.00 -14.71 22.17
N VAL A 154 -3.66 -15.14 23.38
CA VAL A 154 -2.77 -16.30 23.60
C VAL A 154 -3.36 -17.56 22.99
N GLU A 155 -4.67 -17.80 23.17
CA GLU A 155 -5.38 -18.94 22.58
C GLU A 155 -5.42 -18.83 21.04
N ALA A 156 -5.73 -17.66 20.49
CA ALA A 156 -5.71 -17.44 19.05
C ALA A 156 -4.34 -17.74 18.46
N ARG A 157 -3.26 -17.20 19.05
CA ARG A 157 -1.88 -17.47 18.60
C ARG A 157 -1.52 -18.93 18.72
N ARG A 158 -1.94 -19.60 19.81
CA ARG A 158 -1.72 -21.03 19.99
C ARG A 158 -2.41 -21.82 18.87
N LEU A 159 -3.67 -21.52 18.59
CA LEU A 159 -4.44 -22.19 17.54
C LEU A 159 -3.84 -21.94 16.14
N PHE A 160 -3.38 -20.74 15.85
CA PHE A 160 -2.69 -20.43 14.59
C PHE A 160 -1.35 -21.15 14.49
N ARG A 161 -0.58 -21.23 15.58
CA ARG A 161 0.67 -21.99 15.65
C ARG A 161 0.42 -23.49 15.45
N GLU A 162 -0.55 -24.07 16.14
CA GLU A 162 -0.93 -25.48 15.98
C GLU A 162 -1.35 -25.79 14.54
N ARG A 163 -2.09 -24.88 13.87
CA ARG A 163 -2.42 -25.05 12.45
C ARG A 163 -1.19 -24.98 11.55
N ALA A 164 -0.30 -24.01 11.77
CA ALA A 164 0.93 -23.87 10.99
C ALA A 164 1.84 -25.10 11.16
N ASP A 165 2.00 -25.59 12.38
CA ASP A 165 2.77 -26.80 12.69
C ASP A 165 2.15 -28.04 12.03
N ALA A 166 0.81 -28.16 12.04
CA ALA A 166 0.12 -29.25 11.34
C ALA A 166 0.34 -29.24 9.82
N TYR A 167 0.37 -28.05 9.19
CA TYR A 167 0.73 -27.95 7.76
C TYR A 167 2.22 -28.24 7.52
N HIS A 168 3.10 -27.83 8.43
CA HIS A 168 4.53 -28.11 8.35
C HIS A 168 4.81 -29.63 8.40
N ASP A 169 4.20 -30.34 9.36
CA ASP A 169 4.34 -31.79 9.48
C ASP A 169 3.82 -32.52 8.24
N ARG A 170 2.70 -32.05 7.67
CA ARG A 170 2.16 -32.57 6.41
C ARG A 170 3.14 -32.40 5.25
N ILE A 171 3.84 -31.26 5.17
CA ILE A 171 4.86 -31.00 4.14
C ILE A 171 6.06 -31.92 4.31
N LEU A 172 6.53 -32.14 5.55
CA LEU A 172 7.67 -33.02 5.84
C LEU A 172 7.42 -34.49 5.50
N THR A 173 6.18 -34.94 5.67
CA THR A 173 5.75 -36.34 5.46
C THR A 173 5.22 -36.63 4.05
N LEU A 174 5.43 -35.72 3.10
CA LEU A 174 5.11 -35.97 1.70
C LEU A 174 5.98 -37.10 1.12
N PRO A 175 5.43 -38.02 0.31
CA PRO A 175 4.08 -37.99 -0.28
C PRO A 175 2.98 -38.67 0.55
N GLU A 176 3.32 -39.34 1.65
CA GLU A 176 2.38 -40.19 2.42
C GLU A 176 1.21 -39.40 3.01
N SER A 177 1.46 -38.19 3.51
CA SER A 177 0.44 -37.29 4.07
C SER A 177 -0.65 -36.89 3.07
N LEU A 178 -0.31 -36.78 1.78
CA LEU A 178 -1.28 -36.45 0.73
C LEU A 178 -2.22 -37.62 0.45
N GLU A 179 -1.69 -38.84 0.47
CA GLU A 179 -2.48 -40.05 0.27
C GLU A 179 -3.35 -40.36 1.49
N GLU A 180 -2.87 -40.06 2.69
CA GLU A 180 -3.63 -40.18 3.92
C GLU A 180 -4.81 -39.20 3.96
N GLU A 181 -4.59 -37.91 3.65
CA GLU A 181 -5.66 -36.90 3.61
C GLU A 181 -6.74 -37.26 2.56
N ARG A 182 -6.33 -37.80 1.41
CA ARG A 182 -7.28 -38.29 0.37
C ARG A 182 -8.12 -39.46 0.88
N ARG A 183 -7.50 -40.41 1.60
CA ARG A 183 -8.19 -41.56 2.18
C ARG A 183 -9.17 -41.13 3.26
N ASP A 184 -8.77 -40.21 4.14
CA ASP A 184 -9.60 -39.72 5.23
C ASP A 184 -10.83 -38.94 4.71
N LEU A 185 -10.63 -38.04 3.74
CA LEU A 185 -11.76 -37.33 3.11
C LEU A 185 -12.72 -38.29 2.40
N ALA A 186 -12.21 -39.32 1.72
CA ALA A 186 -13.06 -40.32 1.08
C ALA A 186 -13.88 -41.13 2.11
N ALA A 187 -13.26 -41.49 3.24
CA ALA A 187 -13.94 -42.18 4.34
C ALA A 187 -15.04 -41.30 4.97
N ARG A 188 -14.73 -40.04 5.29
CA ARG A 188 -15.70 -39.08 5.87
C ARG A 188 -16.90 -38.81 4.96
N ILE A 189 -16.66 -38.66 3.66
CA ILE A 189 -17.74 -38.50 2.67
C ILE A 189 -18.65 -39.73 2.65
N ASN A 190 -18.07 -40.94 2.71
CA ASN A 190 -18.86 -42.17 2.73
C ASN A 190 -19.68 -42.32 4.01
N THR A 191 -19.11 -41.98 5.19
CA THR A 191 -19.85 -42.00 6.45
C THR A 191 -21.02 -41.02 6.45
N LEU A 192 -20.81 -39.77 6.05
CA LEU A 192 -21.88 -38.76 6.02
C LEU A 192 -22.99 -39.07 4.99
N LYS A 193 -22.64 -39.75 3.89
CA LYS A 193 -23.62 -40.26 2.93
C LYS A 193 -24.47 -41.39 3.50
N ASN A 194 -23.90 -42.21 4.39
CA ASN A 194 -24.61 -43.31 5.04
C ASN A 194 -25.48 -42.83 6.21
N ASP A 195 -25.05 -41.79 6.94
CA ASP A 195 -25.75 -41.25 8.12
C ASP A 195 -26.87 -40.25 7.77
N ASN A 196 -27.22 -40.09 6.48
CA ASN A 196 -28.27 -39.18 6.02
C ASN A 196 -28.04 -37.71 6.46
N ALA A 197 -26.77 -37.30 6.53
CA ALA A 197 -26.35 -35.97 6.97
C ALA A 197 -26.81 -34.86 6.03
N GLN A 198 -26.79 -33.60 6.49
CA GLN A 198 -27.18 -32.45 5.68
C GLN A 198 -26.35 -32.40 4.38
N MET A 199 -27.04 -32.36 3.22
CA MET A 199 -26.42 -32.32 1.89
C MET A 199 -25.34 -31.23 1.76
N ARG A 200 -25.45 -30.15 2.54
CA ARG A 200 -24.47 -29.06 2.60
C ARG A 200 -23.08 -29.52 3.06
N GLU A 201 -23.00 -30.42 4.03
CA GLU A 201 -21.72 -30.90 4.60
C GLU A 201 -21.02 -31.87 3.65
N VAL A 202 -21.80 -32.74 2.99
CA VAL A 202 -21.29 -33.66 1.95
C VAL A 202 -20.69 -32.86 0.78
N VAL A 203 -21.40 -31.82 0.31
CA VAL A 203 -20.92 -30.96 -0.78
C VAL A 203 -19.65 -30.18 -0.39
N ALA A 204 -19.54 -29.72 0.85
CA ALA A 204 -18.36 -29.02 1.34
C ALA A 204 -17.11 -29.92 1.35
N LEU A 205 -17.24 -31.17 1.82
CA LEU A 205 -16.14 -32.14 1.83
C LEU A 205 -15.78 -32.63 0.43
N GLU A 206 -16.76 -32.82 -0.46
CA GLU A 206 -16.48 -33.15 -1.86
C GLU A 206 -15.72 -32.03 -2.58
N ARG A 207 -16.06 -30.76 -2.28
CA ARG A 207 -15.32 -29.60 -2.78
C ARG A 207 -13.88 -29.60 -2.27
N GLN A 208 -13.66 -29.84 -0.98
CA GLN A 208 -12.33 -29.91 -0.37
C GLN A 208 -11.47 -31.04 -0.98
N ARG A 209 -12.07 -32.21 -1.23
CA ARG A 209 -11.41 -33.32 -1.94
C ARG A 209 -11.01 -32.94 -3.37
N ARG A 210 -11.82 -32.13 -4.05
CA ARG A 210 -11.56 -31.69 -5.43
C ARG A 210 -10.47 -30.62 -5.52
N GLU A 211 -10.34 -29.79 -4.50
CA GLU A 211 -9.34 -28.72 -4.40
C GLU A 211 -7.94 -29.26 -4.01
N LEU A 212 -7.84 -30.51 -3.53
CA LEU A 212 -6.57 -31.15 -3.20
C LEU A 212 -5.67 -31.36 -4.45
N PRO A 213 -4.38 -30.99 -4.37
CA PRO A 213 -3.45 -31.12 -5.49
C PRO A 213 -3.20 -32.58 -5.92
N ARG A 214 -2.82 -32.76 -7.18
CA ARG A 214 -2.61 -34.09 -7.78
C ARG A 214 -1.25 -34.70 -7.43
N ASN A 215 -0.22 -33.85 -7.33
CA ASN A 215 1.18 -34.24 -7.18
C ASN A 215 1.74 -33.77 -5.82
N SER A 216 2.83 -34.38 -5.36
CA SER A 216 3.51 -34.01 -4.10
C SER A 216 4.12 -32.59 -4.13
N GLU A 217 4.68 -32.16 -5.26
CA GLU A 217 5.21 -30.80 -5.44
C GLU A 217 4.11 -29.73 -5.36
N ASP A 218 2.95 -29.99 -5.98
CA ASP A 218 1.79 -29.10 -5.91
C ASP A 218 1.14 -29.12 -4.52
N ALA A 219 1.19 -30.24 -3.80
CA ALA A 219 0.72 -30.35 -2.42
C ALA A 219 1.59 -29.55 -1.45
N ARG A 220 2.90 -29.55 -1.66
CA ARG A 220 3.83 -28.71 -0.91
C ARG A 220 3.51 -27.23 -1.06
N SER A 221 3.40 -26.73 -2.29
CA SER A 221 3.10 -25.30 -2.54
C SER A 221 1.71 -24.90 -2.03
N TYR A 222 0.73 -25.79 -2.13
CA TYR A 222 -0.61 -25.60 -1.57
C TYR A 222 -0.59 -25.47 -0.04
N TRP A 223 0.06 -26.39 0.68
CA TRP A 223 0.15 -26.33 2.14
C TRP A 223 1.07 -25.22 2.64
N GLU A 224 2.14 -24.85 1.91
CA GLU A 224 2.94 -23.66 2.21
C GLU A 224 2.10 -22.38 2.12
N THR A 225 1.23 -22.29 1.10
CA THR A 225 0.30 -21.16 0.96
C THR A 225 -0.71 -21.11 2.11
N GLN A 226 -1.26 -22.27 2.51
CA GLN A 226 -2.19 -22.35 3.64
C GLN A 226 -1.52 -22.05 4.98
N MET A 227 -0.27 -22.49 5.18
CA MET A 227 0.53 -22.19 6.37
C MET A 227 0.80 -20.69 6.51
N HIS A 228 1.02 -19.97 5.42
CA HIS A 228 1.20 -18.51 5.44
C HIS A 228 -0.10 -17.71 5.61
N GLN A 229 -1.26 -18.35 5.37
CA GLN A 229 -2.58 -17.73 5.53
C GLN A 229 -3.23 -18.05 6.89
N ALA A 230 -2.68 -19.02 7.63
CA ALA A 230 -3.02 -19.30 9.02
C ALA A 230 -2.31 -18.29 9.93
#